data_AF-A0A2V3W803-F1
#
_entry.id   AF-A0A2V3W803-F1
#
_cell.length_a   1.000
_cell.length_b   1.000
_cell.length_c   1.000
_cell.angle_alpha   90.00
_cell.angle_beta   90.00
_cell.angle_gamma   90.00
#
_symmetry.space_group_name_H-M   'P 1'
#
loop_
_entity.id
_entity.type
_entity.pdbx_description
1 polymer ?
#
loop_
_entity_poly.entity_id
_entity_poly.type
_entity_poly.pdbx_seq_one_letter_code
_entity_poly.pdbx_strand_id
1 'polypeptide(L)'
;MRYLIILLLFIVSMAVLAESLSEPAVTKDAEISQLEKNMARISQESQATYQQFLMTQELRRNEMLEPATPPPNLTGESVPIPSYEDLMKRKQEKNDRMEQYTTDLDRLYTRYRELESEREAIFEKIKNLERKNTEE
;
A
#
# COMPACT_ATOMS: atom_id res chain seq x y z
N MET A 1 0.83 -68.66 -6.07
CA MET A 1 1.74 -67.64 -5.48
C MET A 1 2.34 -66.67 -6.51
N ARG A 2 2.83 -67.13 -7.68
CA ARG A 2 3.44 -66.24 -8.69
C ARG A 2 2.49 -65.20 -9.29
N TYR A 3 1.21 -65.54 -9.48
CA TYR A 3 0.17 -64.63 -9.98
C TYR A 3 -0.32 -63.60 -8.95
N LEU A 4 -0.19 -63.90 -7.65
CA LEU A 4 -0.54 -62.98 -6.56
C LEU A 4 0.44 -61.81 -6.46
N ILE A 5 1.72 -62.05 -6.76
CA ILE A 5 2.76 -61.01 -6.80
C ILE A 5 2.58 -60.09 -8.02
N ILE A 6 2.15 -60.63 -9.16
CA ILE A 6 1.87 -59.85 -10.38
C ILE A 6 0.64 -58.96 -10.19
N LEU A 7 -0.41 -59.46 -9.53
CA LEU A 7 -1.61 -58.68 -9.21
C LEU A 7 -1.29 -57.52 -8.25
N LEU A 8 -0.43 -57.75 -7.25
CA LEU A 8 -0.05 -56.75 -6.26
C LEU A 8 0.84 -55.64 -6.86
N LEU A 9 1.72 -56.00 -7.81
CA LEU A 9 2.51 -55.02 -8.59
C LEU A 9 1.65 -54.15 -9.51
N PHE A 10 0.55 -54.68 -10.05
CA PHE A 10 -0.34 -53.94 -10.94
C PHE A 10 -1.16 -52.87 -10.18
N ILE A 11 -1.55 -53.16 -8.94
CA ILE A 11 -2.31 -52.24 -8.07
C ILE A 11 -1.42 -51.06 -7.62
N VAL A 12 -0.13 -51.30 -7.36
CA VAL A 12 0.82 -50.25 -6.99
C VAL A 12 1.09 -49.29 -8.15
N SER A 13 1.15 -49.77 -9.40
CA SER A 13 1.31 -48.90 -10.57
C SER A 13 0.10 -48.00 -10.86
N MET A 14 -1.13 -48.43 -10.52
CA MET A 14 -2.31 -47.57 -10.68
C MET A 14 -2.42 -46.48 -9.60
N ALA A 15 -1.95 -46.74 -8.39
CA ALA A 15 -1.94 -45.72 -7.33
C ALA A 15 -1.00 -44.54 -7.65
N VAL A 16 0.15 -44.80 -8.27
CA VAL A 16 1.12 -43.75 -8.66
C VAL A 16 0.59 -42.87 -9.80
N LEU A 17 -0.26 -43.40 -10.68
CA LEU A 17 -0.87 -42.61 -11.75
C LEU A 17 -1.99 -41.69 -11.24
N ALA A 18 -2.75 -42.11 -10.22
CA ALA A 18 -3.85 -41.33 -9.64
C ALA A 18 -3.37 -40.08 -8.87
N GLU A 19 -2.21 -40.14 -8.21
CA GLU A 19 -1.61 -39.00 -7.51
C GLU A 19 -1.23 -37.87 -8.51
N SER A 20 -0.78 -38.24 -9.72
CA SER A 20 -0.38 -37.27 -10.77
C SER A 20 -1.55 -36.55 -11.46
N LEU A 21 -2.80 -36.99 -11.24
CA LEU A 21 -4.03 -36.44 -11.82
C LEU A 21 -4.75 -35.45 -10.90
N SER A 22 -4.29 -35.32 -9.64
CA SER A 22 -5.01 -34.59 -8.58
C SER A 22 -4.50 -33.15 -8.36
N GLU A 23 -3.53 -32.68 -9.15
CA GLU A 23 -2.75 -31.46 -8.83
C GLU A 23 -3.21 -30.08 -9.39
N PRO A 24 -4.25 -29.88 -10.24
CA PRO A 24 -4.45 -28.55 -10.83
C PRO A 24 -5.40 -27.60 -10.07
N ALA A 25 -6.43 -28.07 -9.37
CA ALA A 25 -7.49 -27.17 -8.85
C ALA A 25 -7.20 -26.60 -7.45
N VAL A 26 -6.79 -27.46 -6.50
CA VAL A 26 -6.54 -27.07 -5.10
C VAL A 26 -5.37 -26.08 -4.97
N THR A 27 -4.40 -26.15 -5.88
CA THR A 27 -3.23 -25.26 -5.93
C THR A 27 -3.57 -23.88 -6.51
N LYS A 28 -4.42 -23.83 -7.56
CA LYS A 28 -4.92 -22.57 -8.16
C LYS A 28 -5.81 -21.79 -7.19
N ASP A 29 -6.73 -22.44 -6.48
CA ASP A 29 -7.60 -21.77 -5.50
C ASP A 29 -6.79 -21.17 -4.33
N ALA A 30 -5.74 -21.87 -3.89
CA ALA A 30 -4.83 -21.36 -2.88
C ALA A 30 -4.05 -20.13 -3.39
N GLU A 31 -3.65 -20.11 -4.66
CA GLU A 31 -2.99 -18.96 -5.29
C GLU A 31 -3.94 -17.75 -5.40
N ILE A 32 -5.18 -17.95 -5.83
CA ILE A 32 -6.19 -16.89 -5.88
C ILE A 32 -6.42 -16.30 -4.49
N SER A 33 -6.61 -17.14 -3.47
CA SER A 33 -6.78 -16.66 -2.09
C SER A 33 -5.57 -15.85 -1.59
N GLN A 34 -4.35 -16.23 -1.97
CA GLN A 34 -3.15 -15.48 -1.62
C GLN A 34 -3.09 -14.13 -2.33
N LEU A 35 -3.49 -14.07 -3.60
CA LEU A 35 -3.57 -12.82 -4.37
C LEU A 35 -4.62 -11.88 -3.79
N GLU A 36 -5.79 -12.38 -3.39
CA GLU A 36 -6.83 -11.58 -2.71
C GLU A 36 -6.33 -10.99 -1.39
N LYS A 37 -5.62 -11.77 -0.57
CA LYS A 37 -5.01 -11.28 0.67
C LYS A 37 -4.02 -10.17 0.40
N ASN A 38 -3.18 -10.32 -0.63
CA ASN A 38 -2.23 -9.29 -1.02
C ASN A 38 -2.95 -8.03 -1.51
N MET A 39 -4.01 -8.19 -2.32
CA MET A 39 -4.85 -7.09 -2.81
C MET A 39 -5.52 -6.32 -1.66
N ALA A 40 -6.01 -7.03 -0.63
CA ALA A 40 -6.59 -6.43 0.56
C ALA A 40 -5.55 -5.62 1.35
N ARG A 41 -4.33 -6.14 1.50
CA ARG A 41 -3.21 -5.41 2.13
C ARG A 41 -2.87 -4.14 1.36
N ILE A 42 -2.73 -4.21 0.03
CA ILE A 42 -2.45 -3.05 -0.82
C ILE A 42 -3.57 -2.02 -0.71
N SER A 43 -4.83 -2.45 -0.66
CA SER A 43 -5.97 -1.55 -0.49
C SER A 43 -5.94 -0.82 0.84
N GLN A 44 -5.57 -1.53 1.92
CA GLN A 44 -5.38 -0.91 3.23
C GLN A 44 -4.23 0.11 3.21
N GLU A 45 -3.12 -0.21 2.56
CA GLU A 45 -1.99 0.72 2.41
C GLU A 45 -2.39 1.94 1.57
N SER A 46 -3.07 1.74 0.44
CA SER A 46 -3.59 2.81 -0.43
C SER A 46 -4.47 3.78 0.35
N GLN A 47 -5.40 3.26 1.17
CA GLN A 47 -6.24 4.06 2.04
C GLN A 47 -5.39 4.86 3.05
N ALA A 48 -4.42 4.21 3.72
CA ALA A 48 -3.56 4.88 4.69
C ALA A 48 -2.70 5.99 4.06
N THR A 49 -2.10 5.73 2.90
CA THR A 49 -1.33 6.73 2.12
C THR A 49 -2.21 7.91 1.71
N TYR A 50 -3.44 7.66 1.28
CA TYR A 50 -4.40 8.72 0.95
C TYR A 50 -4.76 9.57 2.17
N GLN A 51 -5.00 8.95 3.34
CA GLN A 51 -5.27 9.70 4.58
C GLN A 51 -4.06 10.57 4.98
N GLN A 52 -2.84 10.03 4.88
CA GLN A 52 -1.62 10.81 5.14
C GLN A 52 -1.51 12.00 4.20
N PHE A 53 -1.84 11.82 2.91
CA PHE A 53 -1.84 12.91 1.95
C PHE A 53 -2.79 14.04 2.37
N LEU A 54 -4.02 13.71 2.77
CA LEU A 54 -4.99 14.70 3.26
C LEU A 54 -4.49 15.42 4.51
N MET A 55 -3.88 14.68 5.44
CA MET A 55 -3.30 15.28 6.65
C MET A 55 -2.17 16.25 6.33
N THR A 56 -1.22 15.87 5.47
CA THR A 56 -0.11 16.74 5.05
C THR A 56 -0.61 17.96 4.28
N GLN A 57 -1.66 17.80 3.47
CA GLN A 57 -2.29 18.92 2.77
C GLN A 57 -2.85 19.95 3.75
N GLU A 58 -3.53 19.49 4.81
CA GLU A 58 -4.04 20.39 5.86
C GLU A 58 -2.93 21.06 6.65
N LEU A 59 -1.82 20.37 6.96
CA LEU A 59 -0.65 20.98 7.59
C LEU A 59 -0.08 22.12 6.73
N ARG A 60 0.07 21.88 5.42
CA ARG A 60 0.51 22.90 4.47
C ARG A 60 -0.47 24.08 4.41
N ARG A 61 -1.78 23.81 4.40
CA ARG A 61 -2.82 24.85 4.40
C ARG A 61 -2.76 25.70 5.66
N ASN A 62 -2.59 25.07 6.83
CA ASN A 62 -2.47 25.78 8.10
C ASN A 62 -1.21 26.66 8.14
N GLU A 63 -0.07 26.12 7.69
CA GLU A 63 1.18 26.86 7.59
C GLU A 63 1.02 28.08 6.67
N MET A 64 0.29 27.98 5.54
CA MET A 64 0.01 29.13 4.67
C MET A 64 -0.80 30.23 5.37
N LEU A 65 -1.77 29.85 6.21
CA LEU A 65 -2.64 30.77 6.94
C LEU A 65 -1.96 31.40 8.17
N GLU A 66 -0.89 30.79 8.69
CA GLU A 66 -0.18 31.31 9.85
C GLU A 66 0.52 32.65 9.53
N PRO A 67 0.20 33.74 10.24
CA PRO A 67 0.86 35.02 10.02
C PRO A 67 2.34 34.95 10.42
N ALA A 68 3.21 35.56 9.63
CA ALA A 68 4.65 35.60 9.91
C ALA A 68 5.02 36.47 11.14
N THR A 69 4.06 37.26 11.63
CA THR A 69 4.21 38.13 12.80
C THR A 69 3.48 37.54 13.99
N PRO A 70 4.08 37.54 15.19
CA PRO A 70 3.40 37.08 16.39
C PRO A 70 2.13 37.90 16.64
N PRO A 71 1.05 37.26 17.14
CA PRO A 71 -0.19 37.97 17.45
C PRO A 71 0.07 39.05 18.51
N PRO A 72 -0.65 40.19 18.45
CA PRO A 72 -0.52 41.24 19.46
C PRO A 72 -0.91 40.68 20.83
N ASN A 73 -0.06 40.92 21.85
CA ASN A 73 -0.34 40.46 23.20
C ASN A 73 -1.44 41.33 23.85
N LEU A 74 -2.53 40.69 24.28
CA LEU A 74 -3.70 41.36 24.86
C LEU A 74 -3.60 41.54 26.38
N THR A 75 -2.57 40.97 27.04
CA THR A 75 -2.43 41.02 28.51
C THR A 75 -1.77 42.31 29.04
N GLY A 76 -1.42 43.26 28.17
CA GLY A 76 -0.81 44.55 28.58
C GLY A 76 0.66 44.46 29.02
N GLU A 77 1.25 43.26 29.06
CA GLU A 77 2.68 43.07 29.25
C GLU A 77 3.44 43.32 27.95
N SER A 78 4.51 44.12 28.01
CA SER A 78 5.39 44.35 26.87
C SER A 78 6.12 43.06 26.51
N VAL A 79 5.63 42.34 25.51
CA VAL A 79 6.42 41.28 24.88
C VAL A 79 7.56 41.97 24.14
N PRO A 80 8.82 41.52 24.32
CA PRO A 80 9.92 42.06 23.54
C PRO A 80 9.60 41.91 22.06
N ILE A 81 9.64 43.02 21.32
CA ILE A 81 9.48 43.02 19.87
C ILE A 81 10.59 42.12 19.31
N PRO A 82 10.26 41.07 18.52
CA PRO A 82 11.27 40.20 17.95
C PRO A 82 12.31 41.00 17.17
N SER A 83 13.58 40.60 17.24
CA SER A 83 14.61 41.21 16.41
C SER A 83 14.32 40.93 14.94
N TYR A 84 14.88 41.76 14.05
CA TYR A 84 14.78 41.54 12.60
C TYR A 84 15.31 40.16 12.19
N GLU A 85 16.43 39.74 12.79
CA GLU A 85 17.02 38.41 12.55
C GLU A 85 16.06 37.27 12.94
N ASP A 86 15.36 37.40 14.08
CA ASP A 86 14.37 36.40 14.51
C ASP A 86 13.18 36.31 13.55
N LEU A 87 12.74 37.44 12.98
CA LEU A 87 11.67 37.48 11.98
C LEU A 87 12.13 36.81 10.67
N MET A 88 13.36 37.09 10.23
CA MET A 88 13.94 36.47 9.05
C MET A 88 14.12 34.97 9.22
N LYS A 89 14.60 34.53 10.39
CA LYS A 89 14.73 33.12 10.73
C LYS A 89 13.38 32.40 10.72
N ARG A 90 12.35 32.93 11.37
CA ARG A 90 11.00 32.34 11.34
C ARG A 90 10.44 32.23 9.92
N LYS A 91 10.64 33.26 9.10
CA LYS A 91 10.21 33.26 7.70
C LYS A 91 10.91 32.15 6.91
N GLN A 92 12.21 31.97 7.13
CA GLN A 92 12.97 30.90 6.49
C GLN A 92 12.46 29.52 6.94
N GLU A 93 12.33 29.30 8.26
CA GLU A 93 11.83 28.04 8.81
C GLU A 93 10.43 27.68 8.29
N LYS A 94 9.54 28.67 8.13
CA LYS A 94 8.23 28.49 7.51
C LYS A 94 8.34 28.07 6.05
N ASN A 95 9.23 28.71 5.27
CA ASN A 95 9.45 28.32 3.88
C ASN A 95 10.01 26.89 3.78
N ASP A 96 10.95 26.53 4.65
CA ASP A 96 11.54 25.20 4.68
C ASP A 96 10.47 24.13 5.00
N ARG A 97 9.58 24.38 5.98
CA ARG A 97 8.44 23.49 6.28
C ARG A 97 7.48 23.37 5.09
N MET A 98 7.18 24.47 4.41
CA MET A 98 6.32 24.48 3.23
C MET A 98 6.89 23.66 2.06
N GLU A 99 8.21 23.73 1.86
CA GLU A 99 8.92 22.94 0.86
C GLU A 99 8.91 21.45 1.22
N GLN A 100 9.14 21.14 2.51
CA GLN A 100 9.04 19.77 3.02
C GLN A 100 7.65 19.17 2.79
N TYR A 101 6.57 19.88 3.16
CA TYR A 101 5.21 19.40 2.92
C TYR A 101 4.90 19.20 1.44
N THR A 102 5.44 20.05 0.56
CA THR A 102 5.30 19.89 -0.89
C THR A 102 5.95 18.59 -1.37
N THR A 103 7.17 18.32 -0.90
CA THR A 103 7.90 17.09 -1.23
C THR A 103 7.19 15.84 -0.70
N ASP A 104 6.69 15.90 0.53
CA ASP A 104 5.94 14.80 1.14
C ASP A 104 4.63 14.51 0.38
N LEU A 105 3.91 15.54 -0.06
CA LEU A 105 2.71 15.39 -0.87
C LEU A 105 3.00 14.69 -2.21
N ASP A 106 4.07 15.07 -2.89
CA ASP A 106 4.47 14.44 -4.17
C ASP A 106 4.84 12.97 -3.99
N ARG A 107 5.60 12.67 -2.93
CA ARG A 107 5.94 11.29 -2.56
C ARG A 107 4.71 10.45 -2.24
N LEU A 108 3.79 10.98 -1.43
CA LEU A 108 2.55 10.29 -1.05
C LEU A 108 1.65 10.05 -2.26
N TYR A 109 1.55 11.02 -3.16
CA TYR A 109 0.82 10.87 -4.41
C TYR A 109 1.42 9.78 -5.30
N THR A 110 2.74 9.80 -5.47
CA THR A 110 3.46 8.78 -6.25
C THR A 110 3.25 7.39 -5.68
N ARG A 111 3.41 7.23 -4.35
CA ARG A 111 3.18 5.94 -3.67
C ARG A 111 1.74 5.45 -3.85
N TYR A 112 0.76 6.34 -3.71
CA TYR A 112 -0.64 6.00 -3.94
C TYR A 112 -0.86 5.49 -5.38
N ARG A 113 -0.27 6.15 -6.38
CA ARG A 113 -0.36 5.72 -7.79
C ARG A 113 0.28 4.35 -8.04
N GLU A 114 1.43 4.09 -7.41
CA GLU A 114 2.09 2.77 -7.45
C GLU A 114 1.17 1.69 -6.87
N LEU A 115 0.61 1.91 -5.69
CA LEU A 115 -0.29 0.96 -5.03
C LEU A 115 -1.53 0.64 -5.87
N GLU A 116 -2.13 1.65 -6.50
CA GLU A 116 -3.25 1.44 -7.42
C GLU A 116 -2.85 0.61 -8.65
N SER A 117 -1.64 0.83 -9.18
CA SER A 117 -1.12 0.04 -10.29
C SER A 117 -0.81 -1.41 -9.89
N GLU A 118 -0.26 -1.63 -8.69
CA GLU A 118 -0.02 -2.97 -8.16
C GLU A 118 -1.34 -3.72 -7.94
N ARG A 119 -2.36 -3.03 -7.42
CA ARG A 119 -3.70 -3.60 -7.22
C ARG A 119 -4.31 -4.07 -8.54
N GLU A 120 -4.25 -3.23 -9.58
CA GLU A 120 -4.75 -3.57 -10.91
C GLU A 120 -4.03 -4.81 -11.48
N ALA A 121 -2.71 -4.88 -11.32
CA ALA A 121 -1.93 -6.02 -11.78
C ALA A 121 -2.31 -7.33 -11.06
N ILE A 122 -2.61 -7.26 -9.75
CA ILE A 122 -3.10 -8.43 -9.00
C ILE A 122 -4.50 -8.82 -9.46
N PHE A 123 -5.39 -7.85 -9.68
CA PHE A 123 -6.73 -8.09 -10.14
C PHE A 123 -6.74 -8.82 -11.51
N GLU A 124 -5.92 -8.37 -12.46
CA GLU A 124 -5.80 -9.05 -13.76
C GLU A 124 -5.20 -10.46 -13.64
N LYS A 125 -4.30 -10.71 -12.66
CA LYS A 125 -3.81 -12.07 -12.39
C LYS A 125 -4.92 -12.99 -11.90
N ILE A 126 -5.73 -12.54 -10.94
CA ILE A 126 -6.87 -13.30 -10.41
C ILE A 126 -7.82 -13.67 -11.55
N LYS A 127 -8.25 -12.67 -12.33
CA LYS A 127 -9.14 -12.86 -13.48
C LYS A 127 -8.60 -13.84 -14.53
N ASN A 128 -7.29 -13.83 -14.77
CA ASN A 128 -6.66 -14.80 -15.68
C ASN A 128 -6.64 -16.21 -15.11
N LEU A 129 -6.44 -16.37 -13.80
CA LEU A 129 -6.51 -17.68 -13.12
C LEU A 129 -7.95 -18.22 -13.12
N GLU A 130 -8.95 -17.37 -12.84
CA GLU A 130 -10.37 -17.73 -12.87
C GLU A 130 -10.85 -18.16 -14.27
N ARG A 131 -10.44 -17.45 -15.32
CA ARG A 131 -10.77 -17.84 -16.71
C ARG A 131 -10.20 -19.22 -17.07
N LYS A 132 -8.94 -19.47 -16.72
CA LYS A 132 -8.30 -20.78 -16.92
C LYS A 132 -8.95 -21.90 -16.10
N ASN A 133 -9.70 -21.58 -15.04
CA ASN A 133 -10.48 -22.54 -14.27
C ASN A 133 -11.81 -22.91 -14.96
N THR A 134 -12.36 -22.02 -15.79
CA THR A 134 -13.66 -22.24 -16.46
C THR A 134 -13.53 -22.97 -17.81
N GLU A 135 -12.31 -23.03 -18.37
CA GLU A 135 -12.00 -23.65 -19.67
C GLU A 135 -11.46 -25.10 -19.56
N GLU A 136 -11.28 -25.63 -18.35
CA GLU A 136 -10.96 -27.05 -18.04
C GLU A 136 -12.23 -27.85 -17.69
#